data_AF-A0A9X8VJC7-F1
#
_entry.id   AF-A0A9X8VJC7-F1
#
_cell.length_a   1.000
_cell.length_b   1.000
_cell.length_c   1.000
_cell.angle_alpha   90.00
_cell.angle_beta   90.00
_cell.angle_gamma   90.00
#
_symmetry.space_group_name_H-M   'P 1'
#
loop_
_entity.id
_entity.type
_entity.pdbx_description
1 polymer ?
#
loop_
_entity_poly.entity_id
_entity_poly.type
_entity_poly.pdbx_seq_one_letter_code
_entity_poly.pdbx_strand_id
1 'polypeptide(L)' 'LDVGAIARILLIGSVALVMIVEILNSAIEAVVDRIGSEHHELSGRAKDMGSAAVSLAIALALFVWGTVLWQHFG' A
#
# COMPACT_ATOMS: atom_id res chain seq x y z
N LEU A 1 -15.75 5.72 18.16
CA LEU A 1 -14.79 6.82 17.90
C LEU A 1 -15.55 7.89 17.14
N ASP A 2 -15.92 8.96 17.82
CA ASP A 2 -16.52 10.11 17.16
C ASP A 2 -15.37 10.98 16.63
N VAL A 3 -14.94 10.64 15.42
CA VAL A 3 -13.82 11.31 14.72
C VAL A 3 -14.38 12.23 13.65
N GLY A 4 -13.83 13.43 13.56
CA GLY A 4 -14.25 14.42 12.57
C GLY A 4 -14.20 13.90 11.14
N ALA A 5 -15.01 14.47 10.25
CA ALA A 5 -15.16 14.01 8.87
C ALA A 5 -13.83 13.86 8.11
N ILE A 6 -12.89 14.78 8.31
CA ILE A 6 -11.55 14.73 7.69
C ILE A 6 -10.78 13.51 8.18
N ALA A 7 -10.72 13.26 9.48
CA ALA A 7 -10.04 12.09 10.05
C ALA A 7 -10.67 10.79 9.54
N ARG A 8 -12.00 10.73 9.45
CA ARG A 8 -12.71 9.57 8.90
C ARG A 8 -12.33 9.30 7.44
N ILE A 9 -12.26 10.34 6.61
CA ILE A 9 -11.82 10.24 5.21
C ILE A 9 -10.37 9.75 5.14
N LEU A 10 -9.46 10.25 5.99
CA LEU A 10 -8.07 9.83 6.02
C LEU A 10 -7.91 8.35 6.44
N LEU A 11 -8.65 7.91 7.45
CA LEU A 11 -8.62 6.51 7.92
C LEU A 11 -9.10 5.55 6.83
N ILE A 12 -10.21 5.86 6.16
CA ILE A 12 -10.75 5.04 5.06
C ILE A 12 -9.83 5.14 3.83
N GLY A 13 -9.41 6.35 3.48
CA GLY A 13 -8.59 6.62 2.31
C GLY A 13 -7.21 5.97 2.37
N SER A 14 -6.60 5.90 3.55
CA SER A 14 -5.30 5.23 3.70
C SER A 14 -5.39 3.72 3.47
N VAL A 15 -6.45 3.06 3.95
CA VAL A 15 -6.71 1.63 3.67
C VAL A 15 -7.06 1.42 2.19
N ALA A 16 -7.87 2.31 1.60
CA ALA A 16 -8.18 2.25 0.17
C ALA A 16 -6.92 2.39 -0.69
N LEU A 17 -5.98 3.25 -0.29
CA LEU A 17 -4.69 3.40 -0.96
C LEU A 17 -3.86 2.10 -0.90
N VAL A 18 -3.82 1.41 0.25
CA VAL A 18 -3.17 0.10 0.36
C VAL A 18 -3.76 -0.88 -0.65
N MET A 19 -5.09 -0.96 -0.74
CA MET A 19 -5.77 -1.83 -1.71
C MET A 19 -5.45 -1.46 -3.16
N ILE A 20 -5.40 -0.17 -3.49
CA ILE A 20 -5.04 0.31 -4.83
C ILE A 20 -3.61 -0.13 -5.18
N VAL A 21 -2.66 0.09 -4.27
CA VAL A 21 -1.25 -0.24 -4.50
C VAL A 21 -1.05 -1.76 -4.58
N GLU A 22 -1.76 -2.55 -3.78
CA GLU A 22 -1.75 -4.02 -3.86
C GLU A 22 -2.23 -4.52 -5.23
N ILE A 23 -3.37 -4.00 -5.72
CA ILE A 23 -3.91 -4.36 -7.04
C ILE A 23 -2.91 -4.00 -8.15
N LEU A 24 -2.26 -2.84 -8.05
CA LEU A 24 -1.22 -2.44 -9.01
C LEU A 24 0.00 -3.38 -8.92
N ASN A 25 0.43 -3.76 -7.72
CA ASN A 25 1.53 -4.73 -7.53
C ASN A 25 1.19 -6.07 -8.18
N SER A 26 0.00 -6.62 -7.91
CA SER A 26 -0.44 -7.88 -8.54
C SER A 26 -0.55 -7.78 -10.06
N ALA A 27 -0.95 -6.62 -10.60
CA ALA A 27 -0.96 -6.40 -12.05
C ALA A 27 0.46 -6.41 -12.64
N ILE A 28 1.44 -5.81 -11.97
CA ILE A 28 2.85 -5.84 -12.36
C ILE A 28 3.38 -7.28 -12.31
N GLU A 29 3.13 -8.01 -11.23
CA GLU A 29 3.51 -9.42 -11.08
C GLU A 29 2.93 -10.27 -12.22
N ALA A 30 1.65 -10.12 -12.53
CA ALA A 30 1.00 -10.85 -13.62
C ALA A 30 1.62 -10.54 -15.00
N VAL A 31 2.00 -9.29 -15.27
CA VAL A 31 2.69 -8.91 -16.52
C VAL A 31 4.10 -9.49 -16.56
N VAL A 32 4.85 -9.40 -15.46
CA VAL A 32 6.22 -9.92 -15.35
C VAL A 32 6.25 -11.44 -15.50
N ASP A 33 5.33 -12.15 -14.84
CA ASP A 33 5.22 -13.61 -14.89
C ASP A 33 4.79 -14.12 -16.27
N ARG A 34 3.99 -13.33 -17.00
CA ARG A 34 3.62 -13.66 -18.39
C ARG A 34 4.80 -13.55 -19.36
N ILE A 35 5.73 -12.63 -19.14
CA ILE A 35 6.81 -12.31 -20.11
C ILE A 35 8.05 -13.18 -19.92
N GLY A 36 8.40 -13.57 -18.70
CA GLY A 36 9.68 -14.23 -18.41
C GLY A 36 9.54 -15.61 -17.79
N SER A 37 9.57 -16.68 -18.59
CA SER A 37 9.86 -18.03 -18.08
C SER A 37 11.36 -18.22 -17.74
N GLU A 38 12.24 -17.33 -18.22
CA GLU A 38 13.62 -17.19 -17.78
C GLU A 38 13.72 -16.06 -16.75
N HIS A 39 14.34 -16.32 -15.60
CA HIS A 39 14.57 -15.30 -14.57
C HIS A 39 15.56 -14.24 -15.09
N HIS A 40 15.03 -13.09 -15.51
CA HIS A 40 15.83 -11.90 -15.81
C HIS A 40 15.95 -11.02 -14.56
N GLU A 41 17.14 -10.48 -14.29
CA GLU A 41 17.40 -9.56 -13.16
C GLU A 41 16.42 -8.36 -13.13
N LEU A 42 15.96 -7.89 -14.30
CA LEU A 42 14.99 -6.82 -14.43
C LEU A 42 13.59 -7.20 -13.92
N SER A 43 13.17 -8.46 -14.11
CA SER A 43 11.91 -8.99 -13.61
C SER A 43 11.90 -9.06 -12.09
N GLY A 44 13.02 -9.46 -11.48
CA GLY A 44 13.20 -9.43 -10.02
C GLY A 44 13.06 -8.01 -9.47
N ARG A 45 13.76 -7.04 -10.07
CA ARG A 45 13.68 -5.62 -9.67
C ARG A 45 12.27 -5.05 -9.76
N ALA A 46 11.49 -5.42 -10.79
CA ALA A 46 10.11 -4.97 -10.92
C ALA A 46 9.23 -5.45 -9.76
N LYS A 47 9.40 -6.70 -9.32
CA LYS A 47 8.67 -7.28 -8.17
C LYS A 47 9.11 -6.66 -6.84
N ASP A 48 10.41 -6.42 -6.67
CA ASP A 48 10.94 -5.77 -5.46
C ASP A 48 10.39 -4.34 -5.31
N MET A 49 10.32 -3.59 -6.42
CA MET A 49 9.76 -2.24 -6.41
C MET A 49 8.26 -2.23 -6.11
N GLY A 50 7.50 -3.18 -6.65
CA GLY A 50 6.07 -3.31 -6.40
C GLY A 50 5.76 -3.65 -4.93
N SER A 51 6.44 -4.64 -4.37
CA SER A 51 6.31 -5.01 -2.95
C SER A 51 6.79 -3.91 -1.99
N ALA A 52 7.81 -3.13 -2.37
CA ALA A 52 8.23 -1.94 -1.63
C ALA A 52 7.14 -0.85 -1.62
N ALA A 53 6.43 -0.64 -2.74
CA ALA A 53 5.32 0.31 -2.81
C ALA A 53 4.17 -0.10 -1.87
N VAL A 54 3.81 -1.39 -1.83
CA VAL A 54 2.81 -1.94 -0.89
C VAL A 54 3.24 -1.68 0.55
N SER A 55 4.50 -1.97 0.88
CA SER A 55 5.06 -1.76 2.22
C SER A 55 4.98 -0.30 2.65
N LEU A 56 5.27 0.64 1.74
CA LEU A 56 5.14 2.08 2.00
C LEU A 56 3.68 2.50 2.21
N ALA A 57 2.74 1.94 1.44
CA ALA A 57 1.31 2.22 1.61
C ALA A 57 0.81 1.74 2.98
N ILE A 58 1.25 0.55 3.44
CA ILE A 58 0.93 0.02 4.77
C ILE A 58 1.54 0.91 5.86
N ALA A 59 2.81 1.32 5.72
CA ALA A 59 3.46 2.21 6.67
C ALA A 59 2.71 3.56 6.79
N LEU A 60 2.25 4.11 5.67
CA LEU A 60 1.43 5.32 5.66
C LEU A 60 0.09 5.10 6.37
N ALA A 61 -0.59 3.97 6.12
CA ALA A 61 -1.85 3.65 6.81
C ALA A 61 -1.65 3.53 8.32
N LEU A 62 -0.60 2.84 8.76
CA LEU A 62 -0.24 2.74 10.19
C LEU A 62 0.06 4.12 10.79
N PHE A 63 0.75 4.99 10.05
CA PHE A 63 1.05 6.36 10.50
C PHE A 63 -0.23 7.20 10.65
N VAL A 64 -1.14 7.15 9.67
CA VAL A 64 -2.44 7.85 9.74
C VAL A 64 -3.28 7.35 10.92
N TRP A 65 -3.38 6.03 11.08
CA TRP A 65 -4.14 5.45 12.19
C TRP A 65 -3.52 5.78 13.54
N GLY A 66 -2.19 5.61 13.68
CA GLY A 66 -1.47 5.89 14.91
C GLY A 66 -1.60 7.35 15.34
N THR A 67 -1.48 8.30 14.41
CA THR A 67 -1.63 9.73 14.71
C THR A 67 -3.06 10.11 15.13
N VAL A 68 -4.08 9.60 14.43
CA VAL A 68 -5.49 9.87 14.78
C VAL A 68 -5.87 9.24 16.12
N LEU A 69 -5.44 8.00 16.39
CA LEU A 69 -5.71 7.34 17.65
C LEU A 69 -4.98 8.03 18.81
N TRP A 70 -3.72 8.42 18.61
CA TRP A 70 -2.96 9.18 19.61
C TRP A 70 -3.66 10.50 19.94
N GLN A 71 -4.15 11.25 18.96
CA GLN A 71 -4.90 12.48 19.19
C GLN A 71 -6.24 12.27 19.88
N HIS A 72 -6.91 11.13 19.66
CA HIS A 72 -8.21 10.86 20.26
C HIS A 72 -8.11 10.35 21.70
N PHE A 73 -7.05 9.62 22.05
CA PHE A 73 -6.91 8.97 23.35
C PHE A 73 -5.81 9.55 24.25
N GLY A 74 -4.84 10.27 23.68
CA GLY A 74 -3.76 10.93 24.40
C GLY A 74 -4.04 12.36 24.81
#